data_AF-A0A4Q3R6P3-F1
#
_entry.id   AF-A0A4Q3R6P3-F1
#
_cell.length_a   1.000
_cell.length_b   1.000
_cell.length_c   1.000
_cell.angle_alpha   90.00
_cell.angle_beta   90.00
_cell.angle_gamma   90.00
#
_symmetry.space_group_name_H-M   'P 1'
#
loop_
_entity.id
_entity.type
_entity.pdbx_description
1 polymer ?
#
loop_
_entity_poly.entity_id
_entity_poly.type
_entity_poly.pdbx_seq_one_letter_code
_entity_poly.pdbx_strand_id
1 'polypeptide(L)'
;MGFELPKAKNLEKRLFGITNEKEFEQIALEVFRFQYLTNGLYQSFCDALGRKADAVQRLTDIPFLPIQFFKSQEVKSGDFKPAIGFSSSGTTGSQTSRHYVKELPLYEKSFLTCFEKFYGQVDRHCVLGLLPSYLERQGSSLIYMVDELISQSRHPQSGFYLYDHEKLAATLASLEKSGQRTILFGVSYALLDF
;
A
#
# COMPACT_ATOMS: atom_id res chain seq x y z
N MET A 1 -2.53 -15.40 30.80
CA MET A 1 -1.14 -14.96 30.54
C MET A 1 -1.24 -13.60 29.87
N GLY A 2 -0.70 -12.54 30.47
CA GLY A 2 -0.85 -11.19 29.93
C GLY A 2 -0.07 -11.03 28.63
N PHE A 3 -0.76 -10.82 27.51
CA PHE A 3 -0.14 -10.43 26.25
C PHE A 3 0.28 -8.97 26.40
N GLU A 4 1.57 -8.71 26.55
CA GLU A 4 2.10 -7.35 26.55
C GLU A 4 2.06 -6.84 25.11
N LEU A 5 1.24 -5.81 24.85
CA LEU A 5 1.18 -5.19 23.54
C LEU A 5 2.59 -4.70 23.19
N PRO A 6 3.18 -5.13 22.05
CA PRO A 6 4.48 -4.66 21.66
C PRO A 6 4.44 -3.13 21.54
N LYS A 7 5.40 -2.45 22.18
CA LYS A 7 5.59 -1.01 21.97
C LYS A 7 5.78 -0.78 20.47
N ALA A 8 4.97 0.08 19.87
CA ALA A 8 4.91 0.29 18.41
C ALA A 8 6.30 0.48 17.75
N LYS A 9 7.23 1.17 18.42
CA LYS A 9 8.61 1.38 17.95
C LYS A 9 9.46 0.10 17.84
N ASN A 10 9.21 -0.89 18.70
CA ASN A 10 9.91 -2.17 18.65
C ASN A 10 9.37 -3.03 17.48
N LEU A 11 8.05 -3.01 17.27
CA LEU A 11 7.39 -3.73 16.19
C LEU A 11 7.86 -3.25 14.81
N GLU A 12 7.97 -1.94 14.58
CA GLU A 12 8.45 -1.40 13.29
C GLU A 12 9.85 -1.92 12.94
N LYS A 13 10.80 -1.85 13.87
CA LYS A 13 12.16 -2.34 13.64
C LYS A 13 12.18 -3.83 13.27
N ARG A 14 11.33 -4.63 13.93
CA ARG A 14 11.20 -6.06 13.67
C ARG A 14 10.55 -6.34 12.33
N LEU A 15 9.52 -5.57 11.94
CA LEU A 15 8.83 -5.70 10.65
C LEU A 15 9.80 -5.55 9.46
N PHE A 16 10.66 -4.53 9.48
CA PHE A 16 11.66 -4.32 8.42
C PHE A 16 12.91 -5.20 8.55
N GLY A 17 13.04 -5.94 9.65
CA GLY A 17 14.13 -6.88 9.90
C GLY A 17 13.79 -8.34 9.56
N ILE A 18 12.63 -8.61 8.96
CA ILE A 18 12.20 -9.98 8.61
C ILE A 18 13.10 -10.54 7.51
N THR A 19 13.72 -11.70 7.79
CA THR A 19 14.64 -12.36 6.86
C THR A 19 14.16 -13.74 6.39
N ASN A 20 13.19 -14.35 7.09
CA ASN A 20 12.72 -15.69 6.80
C ASN A 20 11.22 -15.88 7.15
N GLU A 21 10.63 -16.98 6.67
CA GLU A 21 9.21 -17.29 6.82
C GLU A 21 8.78 -17.46 8.28
N LYS A 22 9.65 -18.03 9.13
CA LYS A 22 9.36 -18.24 10.55
C LYS A 22 9.22 -16.92 11.30
N GLU A 23 10.13 -15.98 11.04
CA GLU A 23 10.05 -14.62 11.58
C GLU A 23 8.80 -13.89 11.08
N PHE A 24 8.48 -14.05 9.79
CA PHE A 24 7.27 -13.48 9.20
C PHE A 24 6.01 -13.99 9.90
N GLU A 25 5.85 -15.31 10.05
CA GLU A 25 4.68 -15.91 10.70
C GLU A 25 4.56 -15.44 12.17
N GLN A 26 5.66 -15.43 12.91
CA GLN A 26 5.65 -14.96 14.30
C GLN A 26 5.16 -13.51 14.40
N ILE A 27 5.69 -12.62 13.56
CA ILE A 27 5.30 -11.20 13.56
C ILE A 27 3.88 -11.01 13.06
N ALA A 28 3.44 -11.75 12.05
CA ALA A 28 2.07 -11.69 11.55
C ALA A 28 1.05 -12.09 12.62
N LEU A 29 1.33 -13.15 13.40
CA LEU A 29 0.49 -13.56 14.53
C LEU A 29 0.47 -12.50 15.65
N GLU A 30 1.58 -11.81 15.89
CA GLU A 30 1.65 -10.71 16.85
C GLU A 30 0.86 -9.49 16.39
N VAL A 31 0.96 -9.12 15.10
CA VAL A 31 0.15 -8.06 14.48
C VAL A 31 -1.33 -8.42 14.53
N PHE A 32 -1.70 -9.67 14.22
CA PHE A 32 -3.08 -10.14 14.36
C PHE A 32 -3.61 -9.95 15.78
N ARG A 33 -2.86 -10.37 16.81
CA ARG A 33 -3.27 -10.19 18.22
C ARG A 33 -3.40 -8.72 18.59
N PHE A 34 -2.47 -7.88 18.15
CA PHE A 34 -2.57 -6.43 18.32
C PHE A 34 -3.84 -5.86 17.68
N GLN A 35 -4.14 -6.23 16.44
CA GLN A 35 -5.34 -5.78 15.73
C GLN A 35 -6.61 -6.31 16.41
N TYR A 36 -6.67 -7.58 16.79
CA TYR A 36 -7.80 -8.16 17.52
C TYR A 36 -8.08 -7.41 18.83
N LEU A 37 -7.04 -7.00 19.58
CA LEU A 37 -7.21 -6.31 20.85
C LEU A 37 -7.52 -4.81 20.73
N THR A 38 -7.20 -4.19 19.59
CA THR A 38 -7.26 -2.72 19.44
C THR A 38 -8.19 -2.24 18.33
N ASN A 39 -8.73 -3.13 17.51
CA ASN A 39 -9.71 -2.83 16.48
C ASN A 39 -11.04 -3.50 16.84
N GLY A 40 -11.94 -2.76 17.49
CA GLY A 40 -13.22 -3.31 17.98
C GLY A 40 -14.10 -3.92 16.89
N LEU A 41 -14.03 -3.41 15.66
CA LEU A 41 -14.71 -3.97 14.50
C LEU A 41 -14.12 -5.34 14.13
N TYR A 42 -12.80 -5.43 14.01
CA TYR A 42 -12.13 -6.68 13.68
C TYR A 42 -12.27 -7.72 14.79
N GLN A 43 -12.24 -7.29 16.06
CA GLN A 43 -12.54 -8.14 17.22
C GLN A 43 -13.93 -8.76 17.11
N SER A 44 -14.95 -7.94 16.92
CA SER A 44 -16.35 -8.39 16.81
C SER A 44 -16.54 -9.36 15.64
N PHE A 45 -15.88 -9.10 14.52
CA PHE A 45 -15.87 -10.00 13.36
C PHE A 45 -15.22 -11.35 13.68
N CYS A 46 -14.05 -11.35 14.32
CA CYS A 46 -13.35 -12.56 14.71
C CYS A 46 -14.15 -13.37 15.75
N ASP A 47 -14.78 -12.71 16.71
CA ASP A 47 -15.60 -13.34 17.74
C ASP A 47 -16.84 -14.03 17.14
N ALA A 48 -17.51 -13.39 16.17
CA ALA A 48 -18.64 -13.97 15.46
C ALA A 48 -18.25 -15.23 14.66
N LEU A 49 -17.00 -15.34 14.23
CA LEU A 49 -16.45 -16.52 13.56
C LEU A 49 -15.89 -17.59 14.52
N GLY A 50 -15.93 -17.35 15.84
CA GLY A 50 -15.31 -18.23 16.84
C GLY A 50 -13.78 -18.23 16.79
N ARG A 51 -13.15 -17.23 16.16
CA ARG A 51 -11.69 -17.11 15.95
C ARG A 51 -11.08 -16.10 16.92
N LYS A 52 -11.15 -16.40 18.21
CA LYS A 52 -10.55 -15.57 19.28
C LYS A 52 -9.02 -15.53 19.19
N ALA A 53 -8.39 -14.56 19.85
CA ALA A 53 -6.93 -14.36 19.83
C ALA A 53 -6.12 -15.65 20.11
N ASP A 54 -6.55 -16.47 21.07
CA ASP A 54 -5.84 -17.70 21.45
C ASP A 54 -6.10 -18.88 20.50
N ALA A 55 -7.14 -18.80 19.66
CA ALA A 55 -7.48 -19.85 18.69
C ALA A 55 -6.71 -19.74 17.37
N VAL A 56 -6.07 -18.60 17.12
CA VAL A 56 -5.27 -18.34 15.91
C VAL A 56 -3.80 -18.64 16.21
N GLN A 57 -3.32 -19.76 15.68
CA GLN A 57 -1.97 -20.28 15.97
C GLN A 57 -1.07 -20.31 14.73
N ARG A 58 -1.64 -20.21 13.54
CA ARG A 58 -0.92 -20.19 12.25
C ARG A 58 -1.46 -19.10 11.35
N LEU A 59 -0.66 -18.72 10.35
CA LEU A 59 -1.06 -17.72 9.34
C LEU A 59 -2.44 -17.98 8.71
N THR A 60 -2.70 -19.23 8.36
CA THR A 60 -3.96 -19.65 7.71
C THR A 60 -5.18 -19.56 8.61
N ASP A 61 -4.99 -19.40 9.91
CA ASP A 61 -6.09 -19.29 10.88
C ASP A 61 -6.59 -17.84 11.02
N ILE A 62 -5.86 -16.85 10.46
CA ILE A 62 -6.20 -15.42 10.53
C ILE A 62 -7.46 -15.12 9.69
N PRO A 63 -8.54 -14.59 10.29
CA PRO A 63 -9.76 -14.26 9.57
C PRO A 63 -9.58 -13.10 8.58
N PHE A 64 -10.03 -13.28 7.33
CA PHE A 64 -10.01 -12.23 6.32
C PHE A 64 -11.21 -11.29 6.49
N LEU A 65 -10.94 -10.01 6.75
CA LEU A 65 -11.97 -8.99 6.93
C LEU A 65 -12.58 -8.60 5.56
N PRO A 66 -13.90 -8.75 5.34
CA PRO A 66 -14.54 -8.38 4.08
C PRO A 66 -14.35 -6.91 3.71
N ILE A 67 -14.10 -6.65 2.42
CA ILE A 67 -13.90 -5.29 1.88
C ILE A 67 -15.10 -4.36 2.14
N GLN A 68 -16.32 -4.91 2.28
CA GLN A 68 -17.52 -4.14 2.57
C GLN A 68 -17.38 -3.32 3.86
N PHE A 69 -16.67 -3.82 4.87
CA PHE A 69 -16.42 -3.08 6.10
C PHE A 69 -15.63 -1.80 5.87
N PHE A 70 -14.68 -1.80 4.93
CA PHE A 70 -13.91 -0.60 4.59
C PHE A 70 -14.75 0.45 3.85
N LYS A 71 -15.93 0.09 3.32
CA LYS A 71 -16.87 1.05 2.70
C LYS A 71 -17.73 1.73 3.76
N SER A 72 -18.24 0.96 4.71
CA SER A 72 -19.26 1.43 5.66
C SER A 72 -18.74 1.77 7.06
N GLN A 73 -17.54 1.32 7.44
CA GLN A 73 -17.00 1.41 8.80
C GLN A 73 -15.58 1.99 8.81
N GLU A 74 -15.16 2.53 9.95
CA GLU A 74 -13.76 2.92 10.17
C GLU A 74 -12.93 1.73 10.64
N VAL A 75 -12.17 1.12 9.72
CA VAL A 75 -11.26 0.03 10.05
C VAL A 75 -9.92 0.60 10.54
N LYS A 76 -9.74 0.68 11.86
CA LYS A 76 -8.53 1.21 12.52
C LYS A 76 -8.14 0.36 13.74
N SER A 77 -6.84 0.23 14.00
CA SER A 77 -6.31 -0.46 15.19
C SER A 77 -5.77 0.56 16.18
N GLY A 78 -6.48 0.70 17.30
CA GLY A 78 -6.29 1.77 18.28
C GLY A 78 -6.96 3.07 17.85
N ASP A 79 -6.89 4.06 18.74
CA ASP A 79 -7.37 5.41 18.47
C ASP A 79 -6.23 6.27 17.90
N PHE A 80 -6.45 6.83 16.71
CA PHE A 80 -5.53 7.77 16.08
C PHE A 80 -6.22 8.66 15.06
N LYS A 81 -5.73 9.89 14.92
CA LYS A 81 -6.04 10.75 13.79
C LYS A 81 -5.19 10.31 12.58
N PRO A 82 -5.79 9.94 11.44
CA PRO A 82 -5.03 9.54 10.26
C PRO A 82 -4.22 10.71 9.71
N ALA A 83 -2.98 10.43 9.31
CA ALA A 83 -2.16 11.37 8.55
C ALA A 83 -2.73 11.56 7.13
N ILE A 84 -3.24 10.48 6.52
CA ILE A 84 -3.94 10.52 5.24
C ILE A 84 -5.02 9.44 5.19
N GLY A 85 -6.07 9.69 4.40
CA GLY A 85 -7.10 8.71 4.06
C GLY A 85 -7.09 8.44 2.56
N PHE A 86 -6.86 7.20 2.16
CA PHE A 86 -6.98 6.76 0.77
C PHE A 86 -8.37 6.20 0.49
N SER A 87 -8.82 6.28 -0.77
CA SER A 87 -10.08 5.72 -1.22
C SER A 87 -9.95 4.96 -2.53
N SER A 88 -10.81 3.95 -2.73
CA SER A 88 -10.88 3.21 -3.98
C SER A 88 -11.51 4.05 -5.10
N SER A 89 -11.20 3.73 -6.37
CA SER A 89 -11.78 4.37 -7.55
C SER A 89 -13.31 4.30 -7.63
N GLY A 90 -13.95 3.28 -7.04
CA GLY A 90 -15.40 3.13 -7.03
C GLY A 90 -16.02 2.89 -8.41
N THR A 91 -17.15 2.21 -8.44
CA THR A 91 -18.02 2.15 -9.61
C THR A 91 -19.15 3.16 -9.44
N THR A 92 -19.68 3.70 -10.53
CA THR A 92 -20.77 4.68 -10.51
C THR A 92 -21.91 4.23 -9.57
N GLY A 93 -22.20 5.04 -8.55
CA GLY A 93 -23.27 4.77 -7.57
C GLY A 93 -22.88 3.97 -6.31
N SER A 94 -21.63 3.48 -6.17
CA SER A 94 -21.19 2.76 -4.96
C SER A 94 -20.39 3.67 -4.01
N GLN A 95 -20.61 3.50 -2.70
CA GLN A 95 -19.71 4.00 -1.67
C GLN A 95 -18.31 3.40 -1.87
N THR A 96 -17.27 4.24 -1.83
CA THR A 96 -15.87 3.83 -1.97
C THR A 96 -15.32 3.31 -0.66
N SER A 97 -14.41 2.34 -0.72
CA SER A 97 -13.70 1.89 0.47
C SER A 97 -12.70 2.95 0.91
N ARG A 98 -12.43 3.06 2.22
CA ARG A 98 -11.46 3.98 2.80
C ARG A 98 -10.38 3.22 3.55
N HIS A 99 -9.13 3.67 3.40
CA HIS A 99 -7.99 3.16 4.13
C HIS A 99 -7.30 4.30 4.86
N TYR A 100 -7.26 4.23 6.19
CA TYR A 100 -6.72 5.26 7.05
C TYR A 100 -5.28 4.95 7.44
N VAL A 101 -4.34 5.79 7.01
CA VAL A 101 -2.92 5.64 7.31
C VAL A 101 -2.58 6.48 8.52
N LYS A 102 -2.02 5.83 9.55
CA LYS A 102 -1.63 6.49 10.81
C LYS A 102 -0.40 7.39 10.64
N GLU A 103 0.67 6.85 10.03
CA GLU A 103 1.97 7.52 9.91
C GLU A 103 2.45 7.40 8.45
N LEU A 104 2.57 8.55 7.76
CA LEU A 104 3.05 8.60 6.37
C LEU A 104 4.48 8.07 6.20
N PRO A 105 5.46 8.40 7.07
CA PRO A 105 6.83 7.89 6.91
C PRO A 105 6.92 6.36 6.94
N LEU A 106 6.07 5.70 7.72
CA LEU A 106 6.00 4.24 7.77
C LEU A 106 5.42 3.66 6.47
N TYR A 107 4.38 4.29 5.94
CA TYR A 107 3.77 3.91 4.66
C TYR A 107 4.78 4.04 3.51
N GLU A 108 5.48 5.18 3.43
CA GLU A 108 6.54 5.44 2.45
C GLU A 108 7.67 4.42 2.54
N LYS A 109 8.22 4.23 3.73
CA LYS A 109 9.27 3.24 3.97
C LYS A 109 8.83 1.84 3.54
N SER A 110 7.57 1.46 3.77
CA SER A 110 7.03 0.17 3.37
C SER A 110 7.10 -0.06 1.86
N PHE A 111 6.51 0.83 1.05
CA PHE A 111 6.48 0.61 -0.39
C PHE A 111 7.84 0.89 -1.06
N LEU A 112 8.63 1.84 -0.55
CA LEU A 112 9.99 2.10 -1.06
C LEU A 112 10.90 0.90 -0.81
N THR A 113 10.89 0.32 0.39
CA THR A 113 11.66 -0.90 0.69
C THR A 113 11.24 -2.05 -0.22
N CYS A 114 9.94 -2.20 -0.48
CA CYS A 114 9.42 -3.21 -1.41
C CYS A 114 9.91 -2.96 -2.83
N PHE A 115 9.78 -1.73 -3.33
CA PHE A 115 10.24 -1.34 -4.65
C PHE A 115 11.74 -1.64 -4.82
N GLU A 116 12.57 -1.20 -3.87
CA GLU A 116 14.03 -1.41 -3.94
C GLU A 116 14.42 -2.88 -3.90
N LYS A 117 13.66 -3.71 -3.18
CA LYS A 117 13.88 -5.16 -3.13
C LYS A 117 13.67 -5.83 -4.49
N PHE A 118 12.69 -5.39 -5.27
CA PHE A 118 12.33 -6.04 -6.55
C PHE A 118 12.95 -5.36 -7.79
N TYR A 119 13.11 -4.04 -7.76
CA TYR A 119 13.56 -3.24 -8.90
C TYR A 119 14.94 -2.58 -8.67
N GLY A 120 15.40 -2.49 -7.42
CA GLY A 120 16.59 -1.74 -7.05
C GLY A 120 16.30 -0.27 -6.75
N GLN A 121 17.35 0.52 -6.49
CA GLN A 121 17.21 1.93 -6.10
C GLN A 121 16.35 2.73 -7.09
N VAL A 122 15.43 3.54 -6.55
CA VAL A 122 14.47 4.33 -7.35
C VAL A 122 15.19 5.29 -8.29
N ASP A 123 16.29 5.90 -7.84
CA ASP A 123 17.10 6.86 -8.61
C ASP A 123 17.83 6.28 -9.83
N ARG A 124 17.80 4.95 -10.00
CA ARG A 124 18.29 4.26 -11.20
C ARG A 124 17.24 4.16 -12.30
N HIS A 125 16.00 4.56 -12.03
CA HIS A 125 14.87 4.41 -12.93
C HIS A 125 14.37 5.77 -13.42
N CYS A 126 13.85 5.81 -14.64
CA CYS A 126 12.88 6.83 -15.04
C CYS A 126 11.48 6.28 -14.77
N VAL A 127 10.69 7.00 -13.97
CA VAL A 127 9.36 6.59 -13.52
C VAL A 127 8.31 7.41 -14.26
N LEU A 128 7.47 6.74 -15.05
CA LEU A 128 6.45 7.37 -15.88
C LEU A 128 5.06 6.90 -15.42
N GLY A 129 4.08 7.80 -15.37
CA GLY A 129 2.71 7.48 -14.96
C GLY A 129 1.65 7.84 -15.99
N LEU A 130 1.04 6.85 -16.65
CA LEU A 130 -0.12 6.98 -17.52
C LEU A 130 -1.42 6.70 -16.72
N LEU A 131 -1.86 7.70 -15.95
CA LEU A 131 -2.95 7.58 -14.97
C LEU A 131 -4.04 8.67 -15.12
N PRO A 132 -4.68 8.77 -16.31
CA PRO A 132 -5.61 9.85 -16.71
C PRO A 132 -6.73 10.15 -15.69
N SER A 133 -7.38 9.11 -15.15
CA SER A 133 -8.57 9.28 -14.31
C SER A 133 -8.28 9.43 -12.81
N TYR A 134 -7.01 9.53 -12.42
CA TYR A 134 -6.61 9.50 -11.02
C TYR A 134 -5.98 10.80 -10.51
N LEU A 135 -5.41 11.64 -11.38
CA LEU A 135 -4.87 12.94 -10.95
C LEU A 135 -5.96 13.96 -10.61
N GLU A 136 -7.14 13.83 -11.21
CA GLU A 136 -8.31 14.64 -10.87
C GLU A 136 -8.97 14.20 -9.54
N ARG A 137 -8.51 13.09 -8.95
CA ARG A 137 -9.11 12.48 -7.76
C ARG A 137 -8.13 12.52 -6.58
N GLN A 138 -8.49 13.28 -5.54
CA GLN A 138 -7.75 13.23 -4.29
C GLN A 138 -7.96 11.88 -3.59
N GLY A 139 -6.90 11.38 -2.95
CA GLY A 139 -6.96 10.18 -2.11
C GLY A 139 -6.71 8.85 -2.81
N SER A 140 -6.09 8.81 -3.98
CA SER A 140 -5.60 7.55 -4.57
C SER A 140 -4.23 7.17 -4.01
N SER A 141 -4.12 6.00 -3.37
CA SER A 141 -2.83 5.48 -2.89
C SER A 141 -1.86 5.20 -4.03
N LEU A 142 -2.36 4.78 -5.20
CA LEU A 142 -1.53 4.53 -6.38
C LEU A 142 -0.86 5.83 -6.87
N ILE A 143 -1.62 6.93 -6.94
CA ILE A 143 -1.05 8.22 -7.35
C ILE A 143 -0.02 8.69 -6.34
N TYR A 144 -0.33 8.59 -5.05
CA TYR A 144 0.62 8.93 -3.99
C TYR A 144 1.94 8.18 -4.16
N MET A 145 1.88 6.85 -4.34
CA MET A 145 3.09 6.03 -4.50
C MET A 145 3.87 6.37 -5.77
N VAL A 146 3.19 6.57 -6.90
CA VAL A 146 3.85 6.91 -8.17
C VAL A 146 4.48 8.30 -8.11
N ASP A 147 3.81 9.29 -7.50
CA ASP A 147 4.33 10.64 -7.32
C ASP A 147 5.60 10.63 -6.44
N GLU A 148 5.58 9.88 -5.33
CA GLU A 148 6.77 9.71 -4.48
C GLU A 148 7.90 9.00 -5.25
N LEU A 149 7.61 7.97 -6.04
CA LEU A 149 8.62 7.31 -6.88
C LEU A 149 9.19 8.24 -7.96
N ILE A 150 8.37 9.10 -8.58
CA ILE A 150 8.82 10.13 -9.53
C ILE A 150 9.79 11.08 -8.83
N SER A 151 9.43 11.58 -7.64
CA SER A 151 10.28 12.45 -6.82
C SER A 151 11.62 11.78 -6.48
N GLN A 152 11.58 10.55 -5.95
CA GLN A 152 12.78 9.79 -5.56
C GLN A 152 13.65 9.38 -6.76
N SER A 153 13.07 9.23 -7.95
CA SER A 153 13.82 8.90 -9.16
C SER A 153 14.83 9.98 -9.54
N ARG A 154 14.53 11.25 -9.24
CA ARG A 154 15.32 12.44 -9.62
C ARG A 154 15.62 12.55 -11.12
N HIS A 155 14.99 11.71 -11.96
CA HIS A 155 15.23 11.70 -13.39
C HIS A 155 14.38 12.79 -14.06
N PRO A 156 14.96 13.65 -14.92
CA PRO A 156 14.27 14.83 -15.45
C PRO A 156 13.08 14.50 -16.36
N GLN A 157 13.03 13.28 -16.90
CA GLN A 157 11.92 12.80 -17.71
C GLN A 157 10.87 12.01 -16.90
N SER A 158 11.08 11.76 -15.61
CA SER A 158 10.05 11.15 -14.78
C SER A 158 8.86 12.08 -14.61
N GLY A 159 7.65 11.54 -14.60
CA GLY A 159 6.44 12.35 -14.50
C GLY A 159 5.17 11.62 -14.91
N PHE A 160 4.04 12.31 -14.77
CA PHE A 160 2.76 11.83 -15.26
C PHE A 160 2.52 12.27 -16.71
N TYR A 161 2.01 11.34 -17.51
CA TYR A 161 1.67 11.50 -18.93
C TYR A 161 0.18 11.20 -19.08
N LEU A 162 -0.67 12.17 -18.74
CA LEU A 162 -2.11 11.94 -18.60
C LEU A 162 -2.80 11.58 -19.91
N TYR A 163 -2.75 12.50 -20.86
CA TYR A 163 -3.40 12.40 -22.17
C TYR A 163 -2.40 12.60 -23.32
N ASP A 164 -1.13 12.83 -23.00
CA ASP A 164 -0.09 13.16 -23.97
C ASP A 164 0.64 11.88 -24.40
N HIS A 165 -0.08 11.05 -25.16
CA HIS A 165 0.40 9.74 -25.61
C HIS A 165 1.59 9.89 -26.58
N GLU A 166 1.58 10.91 -27.44
CA GLU A 166 2.69 11.19 -28.35
C GLU A 166 3.98 11.51 -27.60
N LYS A 167 3.91 12.37 -26.57
CA LYS A 167 5.07 12.68 -25.72
C LYS A 167 5.52 11.48 -24.91
N LEU A 168 4.60 10.65 -24.43
CA LEU A 168 4.94 9.41 -23.73
C LEU A 168 5.71 8.46 -24.65
N ALA A 169 5.20 8.20 -25.85
CA ALA A 169 5.84 7.36 -26.85
C ALA A 169 7.24 7.87 -27.22
N ALA A 170 7.36 9.18 -27.49
CA ALA A 170 8.65 9.80 -27.78
C ALA A 170 9.64 9.70 -26.61
N THR A 171 9.16 9.87 -25.37
CA THR A 171 9.98 9.71 -24.16
C THR A 171 10.48 8.28 -24.02
N LEU A 172 9.58 7.29 -24.13
CA LEU A 172 9.93 5.88 -24.04
C LEU A 172 10.95 5.47 -25.10
N ALA A 173 10.76 5.87 -26.36
CA ALA A 173 11.71 5.60 -27.44
C ALA A 173 13.11 6.20 -27.17
N SER A 174 13.16 7.41 -26.60
CA SER A 174 14.43 8.05 -26.20
C SER A 174 15.12 7.31 -25.06
N LEU A 175 14.38 6.91 -24.03
CA LEU A 175 14.88 6.19 -22.86
C LEU A 175 15.37 4.78 -23.23
N GLU A 176 14.64 4.09 -24.10
CA GLU A 176 15.03 2.78 -24.61
C GLU A 176 16.33 2.88 -25.41
N LYS A 177 16.45 3.87 -26.29
CA LYS A 177 17.66 4.12 -27.08
C LYS A 177 18.88 4.43 -26.21
N SER A 178 18.70 5.10 -25.06
CA SER A 178 19.78 5.41 -24.12
C SER A 178 20.08 4.28 -23.12
N GLY A 179 19.30 3.20 -23.13
CA GLY A 179 19.42 2.10 -22.16
C GLY A 179 19.00 2.49 -20.74
N GLN A 180 18.25 3.58 -20.57
CA GLN A 180 17.75 4.01 -19.27
C GLN A 180 16.68 3.03 -18.77
N ARG A 181 16.89 2.51 -17.56
CA ARG A 181 15.87 1.66 -16.90
C ARG A 181 14.62 2.48 -16.70
N THR A 182 13.50 1.98 -17.20
CA THR A 182 12.25 2.74 -17.25
C THR A 182 11.11 1.90 -16.71
N ILE A 183 10.28 2.49 -15.86
CA ILE A 183 9.04 1.88 -15.36
C ILE A 183 7.88 2.75 -15.77
N LEU A 184 6.95 2.18 -16.54
CA LEU A 184 5.68 2.80 -16.87
C LEU A 184 4.58 2.22 -15.99
N PHE A 185 4.02 3.05 -15.11
CA PHE A 185 2.81 2.74 -14.38
C PHE A 185 1.59 3.17 -15.20
N GLY A 186 0.65 2.27 -15.42
CA GLY A 186 -0.63 2.61 -16.04
C GLY A 186 -1.73 1.65 -15.64
N VAL A 187 -2.97 2.11 -15.77
CA VAL A 187 -4.15 1.25 -15.63
C VAL A 187 -4.44 0.54 -16.93
N SER A 188 -5.00 -0.68 -16.86
CA SER A 188 -5.07 -1.59 -18.00
C SER A 188 -5.69 -0.97 -19.26
N TYR A 189 -6.79 -0.22 -19.15
CA TYR A 189 -7.40 0.42 -20.33
C TYR A 189 -6.50 1.49 -20.92
N ALA A 190 -5.87 2.33 -20.10
CA ALA A 190 -5.00 3.39 -20.57
C ALA A 190 -3.74 2.84 -21.26
N LEU A 191 -3.22 1.71 -20.76
CA LEU A 191 -2.09 1.02 -21.40
C LEU A 191 -2.49 0.27 -22.68
N LEU A 192 -3.74 -0.14 -22.83
CA LEU A 192 -4.25 -0.79 -24.05
C LEU A 192 -4.61 0.23 -25.14
N ASP A 193 -5.07 1.42 -24.73
CA ASP A 193 -5.42 2.52 -25.64
C ASP A 193 -4.18 3.33 -26.09
N PHE A 194 -3.03 3.09 -25.46
CA PHE A 194 -1.71 3.64 -25.81
C PHE A 194 -1.00 2.77 -26.85
#